data_AF-W5LXJ6-F1
#
_entry.id   AF-W5LXJ6-F1
#
_cell.length_a   1.000
_cell.length_b   1.000
_cell.length_c   1.000
_cell.angle_alpha   90.00
_cell.angle_beta   90.00
_cell.angle_gamma   90.00
#
_symmetry.space_group_name_H-M   'P 1'
#
loop_
_entity.id
_entity.type
_entity.pdbx_description
1 polymer ?
#
loop_
_entity_poly.entity_id
_entity_poly.type
_entity_poly.pdbx_seq_one_letter_code
_entity_poly.pdbx_strand_id
1 'polypeptide(L)'
;MAASVVDCDLVDTDLPGAVTLLNTLTEQVAAVTSHVQGLIKRVRDGMYQTDKGLSFLDLRYHLLLFYLQDVTHLISSKTEGRSLRDNSAIHRLLAVRTVLEKMRPIDQKLRYQIDKLVRTAVTGSLGENDPLQLRPRPENLISKLSESEVSEDEEERPEGSAERELSGVGRKYIPPKIAPVHYGKCVFILVLDKCCGNIKEAYSAKAKPPLSNSGLNTVHLIPTYWTVLKSSRPVTKTVHVWTDGSIEMLRGCFLCTDWEIFHSLEVNEATEAVPDYIKFCADSVMPKKSITVYPNNKPCITKDVIDCINRKRLAFKNRDQVQLKLLQKELKLKLRNARHHHKETMERDFETELQEAVANNDNSHKHEFLKKQLPCSG
;
A
#
# COMPACT_ATOMS: atom_id res chain seq x y z
N MET A 1 63.02 -30.39 -3.04
CA MET A 1 62.35 -30.83 -4.29
C MET A 1 61.22 -31.79 -3.95
N ALA A 2 60.04 -31.28 -3.60
CA ALA A 2 58.88 -32.12 -3.25
C ALA A 2 57.57 -31.33 -3.39
N ALA A 3 57.35 -30.70 -4.55
CA ALA A 3 56.13 -29.96 -4.84
C ALA A 3 55.85 -30.00 -6.35
N SER A 4 55.51 -31.17 -6.90
CA SER A 4 55.07 -31.27 -8.30
C SER A 4 54.33 -32.56 -8.70
N VAL A 5 53.82 -33.39 -7.77
CA VAL A 5 53.32 -34.74 -8.13
C VAL A 5 51.85 -34.99 -7.75
N VAL A 6 51.09 -34.00 -7.26
CA VAL A 6 49.70 -34.25 -6.79
C VAL A 6 48.60 -33.61 -7.66
N ASP A 7 48.92 -32.92 -8.75
CA ASP A 7 47.89 -32.21 -9.56
C ASP A 7 47.62 -32.78 -10.97
N CYS A 8 48.33 -33.81 -11.46
CA CYS A 8 48.08 -34.33 -12.83
C CYS A 8 46.91 -35.32 -12.91
N ASP A 9 46.78 -36.24 -11.95
CA ASP A 9 45.79 -37.32 -12.03
C ASP A 9 44.33 -36.83 -11.99
N LEU A 10 44.07 -35.73 -11.27
CA LEU A 10 42.74 -35.12 -11.17
C LEU A 10 42.36 -34.35 -12.45
N VAL A 11 43.36 -33.75 -13.10
CA VAL A 11 43.17 -33.01 -14.35
C VAL A 11 42.92 -33.99 -15.50
N ASP A 12 43.64 -35.10 -15.55
CA ASP A 12 43.47 -36.10 -16.61
C ASP A 12 42.11 -36.82 -16.56
N THR A 13 41.48 -36.93 -15.37
CA THR A 13 40.13 -37.49 -15.23
C THR A 13 39.01 -36.49 -15.54
N ASP A 14 39.16 -35.24 -15.11
CA ASP A 14 38.09 -34.23 -15.19
C ASP A 14 38.08 -33.48 -16.53
N LEU A 15 39.24 -33.37 -17.19
CA LEU A 15 39.39 -32.72 -18.49
C LEU A 15 38.51 -33.32 -19.60
N PRO A 16 38.45 -34.65 -19.83
CA PRO A 16 37.55 -35.21 -20.84
C PRO A 16 36.08 -34.96 -20.50
N GLY A 17 35.69 -35.00 -19.23
CA GLY A 17 34.33 -34.67 -18.77
C GLY A 17 33.97 -33.20 -19.06
N ALA A 18 34.86 -32.27 -18.74
CA ALA A 18 34.67 -30.85 -19.04
C ALA A 18 34.59 -30.58 -20.55
N VAL A 19 35.44 -31.23 -21.35
CA VAL A 19 35.43 -31.07 -22.82
C VAL A 19 34.13 -31.59 -23.44
N THR A 20 33.60 -32.73 -22.97
CA THR A 20 32.31 -33.25 -23.46
C THR A 20 31.13 -32.34 -23.11
N LEU A 21 31.11 -31.79 -21.89
CA LEU A 21 30.09 -30.81 -21.48
C LEU A 21 30.18 -29.52 -22.29
N LEU A 22 31.39 -29.02 -22.55
CA LEU A 22 31.61 -27.84 -23.39
C LEU A 22 31.13 -28.07 -24.82
N ASN A 23 31.46 -29.22 -25.42
CA ASN A 23 30.98 -29.57 -26.76
C ASN A 23 29.44 -29.65 -26.80
N THR A 24 28.83 -30.29 -25.81
CA THR A 24 27.36 -30.35 -25.67
C THR A 24 26.75 -28.96 -25.59
N LEU A 25 27.36 -28.05 -24.82
CA LEU A 25 26.89 -26.68 -24.69
C LEU A 25 27.04 -25.91 -26.01
N THR A 26 28.13 -26.11 -26.76
CA THR A 26 28.30 -25.50 -28.08
C THR A 26 27.27 -25.99 -29.09
N GLU A 27 26.91 -27.28 -29.07
CA GLU A 27 25.85 -27.84 -29.91
C GLU A 27 24.48 -27.28 -29.54
N GLN A 28 24.15 -27.19 -28.25
CA GLN A 28 22.90 -26.59 -27.78
C GLN A 28 22.80 -25.12 -28.16
N VAL A 29 23.88 -24.35 -28.00
CA VAL A 29 23.93 -22.95 -28.42
C VAL A 29 23.74 -22.85 -29.92
N ALA A 30 24.42 -23.67 -30.74
CA ALA A 30 24.24 -23.67 -32.19
C ALA A 30 22.80 -24.02 -32.61
N ALA A 31 22.19 -25.01 -31.97
CA ALA A 31 20.80 -25.42 -32.22
C ALA A 31 19.82 -24.28 -31.91
N VAL A 32 19.94 -23.67 -30.72
CA VAL A 32 19.10 -22.52 -30.31
C VAL A 32 19.30 -21.34 -31.26
N THR A 33 20.55 -21.05 -31.65
CA THR A 33 20.85 -19.94 -32.55
C THR A 33 20.22 -20.17 -33.93
N SER A 34 20.28 -21.39 -34.47
CA SER A 34 19.62 -21.72 -35.75
C SER A 34 18.10 -21.61 -35.66
N HIS A 35 17.52 -22.02 -34.52
CA HIS A 35 16.07 -21.95 -34.32
C HIS A 35 15.59 -20.49 -34.21
N VAL A 36 16.34 -19.65 -33.49
CA VAL A 36 16.08 -18.21 -33.38
C VAL A 36 16.24 -17.52 -34.73
N GLN A 37 17.29 -17.82 -35.49
CA GLN A 37 17.47 -17.30 -36.85
C GLN A 37 16.31 -17.72 -37.78
N GLY A 38 15.86 -18.97 -37.67
CA GLY A 38 14.68 -19.47 -38.40
C GLY A 38 13.39 -18.77 -37.98
N LEU A 39 13.24 -18.40 -36.70
CA LEU A 39 12.12 -17.60 -36.21
C LEU A 39 12.16 -16.17 -36.79
N ILE A 40 13.33 -15.52 -36.74
CA ILE A 40 13.53 -14.16 -37.26
C ILE A 40 13.22 -14.09 -38.76
N LYS A 41 13.67 -15.09 -39.52
CA LYS A 41 13.37 -15.16 -40.96
C LYS A 41 11.87 -15.27 -41.21
N ARG A 42 11.17 -16.17 -40.52
CA ARG A 42 9.71 -16.33 -40.60
C ARG A 42 8.93 -15.08 -40.17
N VAL A 43 9.42 -14.35 -39.17
CA VAL A 43 8.84 -13.06 -38.74
C VAL A 43 9.04 -11.98 -39.81
N ARG A 44 10.23 -11.90 -40.41
CA ARG A 44 10.52 -10.95 -41.50
C ARG A 44 9.71 -11.26 -42.77
N ASP A 45 9.47 -12.54 -43.03
CA ASP A 45 8.66 -13.01 -44.16
C ASP A 45 7.15 -12.82 -43.91
N GLY A 46 6.74 -12.25 -42.76
CA GLY A 46 5.34 -11.95 -42.45
C GLY A 46 4.46 -13.18 -42.23
N MET A 47 5.06 -14.35 -41.97
CA MET A 47 4.33 -15.62 -41.82
C MET A 47 3.42 -15.65 -40.60
N TYR A 48 3.67 -14.78 -39.61
CA TYR A 48 2.80 -14.55 -38.47
C TYR A 48 2.00 -13.28 -38.71
N GLN A 49 0.67 -13.39 -38.73
CA GLN A 49 -0.24 -12.23 -38.82
C GLN A 49 -0.13 -11.41 -37.52
N THR A 50 0.78 -10.42 -37.50
CA THR A 50 0.95 -9.49 -36.38
C THR A 50 -0.07 -8.36 -36.37
N ASP A 51 -0.99 -8.32 -37.33
CA ASP A 51 -1.93 -7.22 -37.57
C ASP A 51 -2.86 -6.92 -36.38
N LYS A 52 -3.11 -7.93 -35.53
CA LYS A 52 -3.94 -7.80 -34.32
C LYS A 52 -3.15 -7.58 -33.02
N GLY A 53 -1.83 -7.47 -33.10
CA GLY A 53 -0.95 -7.40 -31.92
C GLY A 53 -1.11 -8.61 -30.99
N LEU A 54 -0.45 -8.57 -29.83
CA LEU A 54 -0.72 -9.54 -28.76
C LEU A 54 -2.09 -9.25 -28.16
N SER A 55 -2.89 -10.30 -27.94
CA SER A 55 -4.07 -10.17 -27.08
C SER A 55 -3.63 -9.66 -25.72
N PHE A 56 -4.43 -8.82 -25.10
CA PHE A 56 -4.14 -8.31 -23.75
C PHE A 56 -3.96 -9.46 -22.75
N LEU A 57 -4.73 -10.55 -22.90
CA LEU A 57 -4.58 -11.78 -22.11
C LEU A 57 -3.23 -12.46 -22.37
N ASP A 58 -2.82 -12.60 -23.64
CA ASP A 58 -1.54 -13.21 -24.00
C ASP A 58 -0.35 -12.40 -23.46
N LEU A 59 -0.43 -11.08 -23.53
CA LEU A 59 0.56 -10.18 -22.93
C LEU A 59 0.67 -10.40 -21.42
N ARG A 60 -0.46 -10.53 -20.72
CA ARG A 60 -0.47 -10.80 -19.29
C ARG A 60 0.20 -12.14 -18.96
N TYR A 61 -0.08 -13.19 -19.74
CA TYR A 61 0.57 -14.49 -19.55
C TYR A 61 2.08 -14.43 -19.78
N HIS A 62 2.52 -13.76 -20.84
CA HIS A 62 3.95 -13.57 -21.11
C HIS A 62 4.66 -12.76 -20.01
N LEU A 63 4.04 -11.68 -19.51
CA LEU A 63 4.60 -10.89 -18.40
C LEU A 63 4.70 -11.70 -17.10
N LEU A 64 3.70 -12.54 -16.80
CA LEU A 64 3.75 -13.43 -15.64
C LEU A 64 4.85 -14.50 -15.80
N LEU A 65 5.04 -15.01 -17.01
CA LEU A 65 6.12 -15.95 -17.31
C LEU A 65 7.51 -15.30 -17.11
N PHE A 66 7.70 -14.06 -17.60
CA PHE A 66 8.95 -13.31 -17.37
C PHE A 66 9.19 -13.04 -15.88
N TYR A 67 8.13 -12.73 -15.13
CA TYR A 67 8.21 -12.58 -13.68
C TYR A 67 8.73 -13.86 -13.00
N LEU A 68 8.13 -15.02 -13.33
CA LEU A 68 8.54 -16.31 -12.78
C LEU A 68 9.97 -16.69 -13.19
N GLN A 69 10.36 -16.38 -14.43
CA GLN A 69 11.72 -16.61 -14.92
C GLN A 69 12.77 -15.79 -14.16
N ASP A 70 12.53 -14.49 -13.96
CA ASP A 70 13.44 -13.60 -13.23
C ASP A 70 13.50 -13.97 -11.72
N VAL A 71 12.38 -14.38 -11.12
CA VAL A 71 12.36 -14.91 -9.73
C VAL A 71 13.17 -16.19 -9.61
N THR A 72 12.98 -17.14 -10.52
CA THR A 72 13.72 -18.42 -10.52
C THR A 72 15.22 -18.18 -10.68
N HIS A 73 15.61 -17.27 -11.57
CA HIS A 73 17.00 -16.85 -11.74
C HIS A 73 17.60 -16.23 -10.46
N LEU A 74 16.82 -15.41 -9.73
CA LEU A 74 17.25 -14.83 -8.45
C LEU A 74 17.41 -15.89 -7.36
N ILE A 75 16.52 -16.89 -7.32
CA ILE A 75 16.62 -18.02 -6.39
C ILE A 75 17.87 -18.85 -6.70
N SER A 76 18.12 -19.20 -7.97
CA SER A 76 19.36 -19.92 -8.37
C SER A 76 20.62 -19.13 -7.99
N SER A 77 20.62 -17.81 -8.23
CA SER A 77 21.74 -16.94 -7.85
C SER A 77 21.97 -16.91 -6.34
N LYS A 78 20.91 -16.97 -5.54
CA LYS A 78 20.96 -17.05 -4.07
C LYS A 78 21.48 -18.40 -3.58
N THR A 79 21.06 -19.51 -4.20
CA THR A 79 21.51 -20.86 -3.83
C THR A 79 22.98 -21.09 -4.19
N GLU A 80 23.49 -20.44 -5.23
CA GLU A 80 24.91 -20.45 -5.61
C GLU A 80 25.78 -19.49 -4.77
N GLY A 81 25.20 -18.79 -3.79
CA GLY A 81 25.93 -17.89 -2.89
C GLY A 81 26.36 -16.56 -3.53
N ARG A 82 25.82 -16.19 -4.70
CA ARG A 82 26.17 -14.94 -5.37
C ARG A 82 25.50 -13.75 -4.67
N SER A 83 26.19 -12.61 -4.66
CA SER A 83 25.62 -11.35 -4.14
C SER A 83 24.46 -10.88 -5.01
N LEU A 84 23.36 -10.44 -4.38
CA LEU A 84 22.21 -9.86 -5.06
C LEU A 84 22.33 -8.35 -5.32
N ARG A 85 23.41 -7.71 -4.86
CA ARG A 85 23.61 -6.27 -5.11
C ARG A 85 23.85 -6.06 -6.60
N ASP A 86 23.06 -5.20 -7.22
CA ASP A 86 23.15 -4.77 -8.63
C ASP A 86 22.86 -5.85 -9.70
N ASN A 87 21.98 -6.82 -9.39
CA ASN A 87 21.56 -7.80 -10.39
C ASN A 87 20.52 -7.19 -11.36
N SER A 88 20.81 -7.20 -12.66
CA SER A 88 19.90 -6.75 -13.72
C SER A 88 18.52 -7.43 -13.68
N ALA A 89 18.45 -8.65 -13.14
CA ALA A 89 17.20 -9.39 -12.92
C ALA A 89 16.24 -8.66 -11.97
N ILE A 90 16.75 -7.95 -10.96
CA ILE A 90 15.93 -7.19 -10.01
C ILE A 90 15.28 -5.99 -10.73
N HIS A 91 16.05 -5.30 -11.58
CA HIS A 91 15.52 -4.18 -12.37
C HIS A 91 14.44 -4.64 -13.37
N ARG A 92 14.64 -5.78 -14.04
CA ARG A 92 13.61 -6.38 -14.90
C ARG A 92 12.37 -6.78 -14.11
N LEU A 93 12.54 -7.38 -12.93
CA LEU A 93 11.44 -7.78 -12.06
C LEU A 93 10.60 -6.58 -11.60
N LEU A 94 11.25 -5.49 -11.21
CA LEU A 94 10.57 -4.24 -10.84
C LEU A 94 9.84 -3.62 -12.04
N ALA A 95 10.45 -3.65 -13.23
CA ALA A 95 9.80 -3.18 -14.45
C ALA A 95 8.56 -4.02 -14.79
N VAL A 96 8.65 -5.35 -14.79
CA VAL A 96 7.52 -6.26 -15.02
C VAL A 96 6.42 -6.06 -13.97
N ARG A 97 6.79 -5.90 -12.70
CA ARG A 97 5.85 -5.63 -11.60
C ARG A 97 5.08 -4.32 -11.81
N THR A 98 5.79 -3.24 -12.12
CA THR A 98 5.15 -1.94 -12.38
C THR A 98 4.20 -1.99 -13.58
N VAL A 99 4.57 -2.72 -14.65
CA VAL A 99 3.70 -2.92 -15.81
C VAL A 99 2.43 -3.72 -15.42
N LEU A 100 2.58 -4.82 -14.68
CA LEU A 100 1.44 -5.61 -14.18
C LEU A 100 0.52 -4.77 -13.28
N GLU A 101 1.07 -3.89 -12.45
CA GLU A 101 0.32 -2.94 -11.63
C GLU A 101 -0.49 -1.94 -12.47
N LYS A 102 0.10 -1.41 -13.54
CA LYS A 102 -0.59 -0.49 -14.47
C LYS A 102 -1.63 -1.18 -15.34
N MET A 103 -1.52 -2.50 -15.57
CA MET A 103 -2.48 -3.29 -16.34
C MET A 103 -3.75 -3.66 -15.56
N ARG A 104 -3.72 -3.66 -14.21
CA ARG A 104 -4.86 -4.03 -13.34
C ARG A 104 -6.22 -3.38 -13.68
N PRO A 105 -6.33 -2.07 -13.95
CA PRO A 105 -7.64 -1.47 -14.28
C PRO A 105 -8.22 -2.01 -15.59
N ILE A 106 -7.37 -2.43 -16.54
CA ILE A 106 -7.80 -3.02 -17.81
C ILE A 106 -8.23 -4.47 -17.59
N ASP A 107 -7.45 -5.22 -16.81
CA ASP A 107 -7.80 -6.58 -16.36
C ASP A 107 -9.18 -6.65 -15.68
N GLN A 108 -9.50 -5.67 -14.82
CA GLN A 108 -10.79 -5.61 -14.13
C GLN A 108 -11.96 -5.40 -15.10
N LYS A 109 -11.79 -4.53 -16.11
CA LYS A 109 -12.79 -4.30 -17.15
C LYS A 109 -13.00 -5.54 -18.02
N LEU A 110 -11.91 -6.20 -18.41
CA LEU A 110 -11.97 -7.43 -19.19
C LEU A 110 -12.63 -8.57 -18.42
N ARG A 111 -12.29 -8.73 -17.13
CA ARG A 111 -12.96 -9.70 -16.26
C ARG A 111 -14.47 -9.49 -16.22
N TYR A 112 -14.92 -8.25 -16.05
CA TYR A 112 -16.35 -7.94 -16.08
C TYR A 112 -17.01 -8.28 -17.42
N GLN A 113 -16.35 -7.95 -18.53
CA GLN A 113 -16.86 -8.28 -19.87
C GLN A 113 -16.95 -9.79 -20.10
N ILE A 114 -15.93 -10.54 -19.69
CA ILE A 114 -15.92 -12.01 -19.74
C ILE A 114 -17.03 -12.57 -18.86
N ASP A 115 -17.13 -12.14 -17.60
CA ASP A 115 -18.17 -12.60 -16.68
C ASP A 115 -19.58 -12.28 -17.19
N LYS A 116 -19.78 -11.12 -17.84
CA LYS A 116 -21.05 -10.73 -18.46
C LYS A 116 -21.39 -11.62 -19.66
N LEU A 117 -20.44 -11.87 -20.54
CA LEU A 117 -20.63 -12.76 -21.70
C LEU A 117 -20.91 -14.20 -21.25
N VAL A 118 -20.18 -14.70 -20.26
CA VAL A 118 -20.38 -16.03 -19.67
C VAL A 118 -21.76 -16.14 -19.03
N ARG A 119 -22.18 -15.15 -18.23
CA ARG A 119 -23.53 -15.13 -17.63
C ARG A 119 -24.63 -15.04 -18.68
N THR A 120 -24.43 -14.28 -19.75
CA THR A 120 -25.40 -14.17 -20.85
C THR A 120 -25.51 -15.49 -21.60
N ALA A 121 -24.40 -16.18 -21.83
CA ALA A 121 -24.38 -17.50 -22.46
C ALA A 121 -25.00 -18.60 -21.59
N VAL A 122 -24.83 -18.54 -20.26
CA VAL A 122 -25.32 -19.55 -19.32
C VAL A 122 -26.79 -19.33 -18.92
N THR A 123 -27.22 -18.08 -18.71
CA THR A 123 -28.55 -17.75 -18.14
C THR A 123 -29.51 -17.18 -19.18
N GLY A 124 -29.05 -16.81 -20.37
CA GLY A 124 -29.89 -16.29 -21.46
C GLY A 124 -30.56 -14.94 -21.20
N SER A 125 -30.28 -14.29 -20.06
CA SER A 125 -30.86 -13.00 -19.67
C SER A 125 -29.85 -12.16 -18.89
N LEU A 126 -29.78 -10.86 -19.19
CA LEU A 126 -29.03 -9.90 -18.38
C LEU A 126 -29.86 -9.57 -17.14
N GLY A 127 -29.35 -9.91 -15.95
CA GLY A 127 -30.08 -9.74 -14.69
C GLY A 127 -30.70 -8.35 -14.51
N GLU A 128 -31.91 -8.33 -13.92
CA GLU A 128 -32.82 -7.20 -13.71
C GLU A 128 -32.23 -6.01 -12.89
N ASN A 129 -31.00 -6.14 -12.41
CA ASN A 129 -30.27 -5.16 -11.60
C ASN A 129 -28.85 -4.91 -12.16
N ASP A 130 -28.70 -4.60 -13.44
CA ASP A 130 -27.41 -4.18 -14.03
C ASP A 130 -27.27 -2.64 -13.95
N PRO A 131 -26.35 -2.08 -13.12
CA PRO A 131 -26.19 -0.64 -12.94
C PRO A 131 -25.75 0.12 -14.20
N LEU A 132 -25.43 -0.57 -15.30
CA LEU A 132 -25.18 0.03 -16.62
C LEU A 132 -26.45 0.22 -17.48
N GLN A 133 -27.62 -0.29 -17.06
CA GLN A 133 -28.91 0.00 -17.72
C GLN A 133 -29.42 1.43 -17.45
N LEU A 134 -28.89 2.09 -16.42
CA LEU A 134 -29.20 3.49 -16.05
C LEU A 134 -28.43 4.51 -16.91
N ARG A 135 -28.27 4.23 -18.20
CA ARG A 135 -27.82 5.25 -19.16
C ARG A 135 -29.02 6.13 -19.51
N PRO A 136 -28.90 7.47 -19.47
CA PRO A 136 -29.95 8.34 -19.98
C PRO A 136 -30.27 7.96 -21.42
N ARG A 137 -31.53 7.64 -21.72
CA ARG A 137 -32.01 7.41 -23.09
C ARG A 137 -32.53 8.74 -23.65
N PRO A 138 -31.73 9.49 -24.43
CA PRO A 138 -32.17 10.78 -24.97
C PRO A 138 -33.35 10.66 -25.94
N GLU A 139 -33.62 9.46 -26.46
CA GLU A 139 -34.79 9.13 -27.29
C GLU A 139 -36.12 9.41 -26.57
N ASN A 140 -36.18 9.23 -25.23
CA ASN A 140 -37.39 9.52 -24.44
C ASN A 140 -37.66 11.02 -24.25
N LEU A 141 -36.71 11.90 -24.61
CA LEU A 141 -36.89 13.35 -24.58
C LEU A 141 -37.43 13.87 -25.92
N ILE A 142 -37.18 13.13 -27.02
CA ILE A 142 -37.59 13.52 -28.37
C ILE A 142 -39.10 13.34 -28.53
N SER A 143 -39.70 12.31 -27.92
CA SER A 143 -41.15 12.09 -27.97
C SER A 143 -41.98 13.16 -27.24
N LYS A 144 -41.39 13.92 -26.32
CA LYS A 144 -42.05 15.07 -25.65
C LYS A 144 -41.89 16.39 -26.39
N LEU A 145 -40.96 16.48 -27.35
CA LEU A 145 -40.75 17.68 -28.17
C LEU A 145 -41.47 17.59 -29.53
N SER A 146 -41.90 16.40 -29.95
CA SER A 146 -42.67 16.19 -31.17
C SER A 146 -44.18 16.41 -31.03
N GLU A 147 -44.67 16.74 -29.83
CA GLU A 147 -46.11 16.87 -29.52
C GLU A 147 -46.59 18.33 -29.40
N SER A 148 -45.83 19.29 -29.93
CA SER A 148 -46.27 20.67 -30.05
C SER A 148 -45.96 21.17 -31.44
N GLU A 149 -46.89 20.91 -32.36
CA GLU A 149 -47.26 21.73 -33.54
C GLU A 149 -48.31 20.95 -34.38
N VAL A 150 -49.56 20.87 -33.89
CA VAL A 150 -50.76 20.83 -34.76
C VAL A 150 -51.91 21.50 -33.98
N SER A 151 -52.43 22.59 -34.53
CA SER A 151 -53.72 23.19 -34.16
C SER A 151 -54.85 22.56 -34.96
N GLU A 152 -55.97 22.27 -34.31
CA GLU A 152 -57.36 22.66 -34.65
C GLU A 152 -58.40 21.66 -34.11
N ASP A 153 -59.22 22.20 -33.22
CA ASP A 153 -60.68 22.10 -33.11
C ASP A 153 -61.45 20.79 -32.74
N GLU A 154 -62.28 21.04 -31.72
CA GLU A 154 -63.62 20.54 -31.38
C GLU A 154 -63.87 19.25 -30.54
N GLU A 155 -64.59 19.54 -29.45
CA GLU A 155 -65.73 18.85 -28.85
C GLU A 155 -65.64 17.65 -27.87
N GLU A 156 -66.35 17.90 -26.76
CA GLU A 156 -67.08 17.03 -25.81
C GLU A 156 -66.42 16.43 -24.54
N ARG A 157 -67.21 16.57 -23.46
CA ARG A 157 -67.03 16.36 -22.00
C ARG A 157 -67.25 14.88 -21.58
N PRO A 158 -67.27 14.47 -20.27
CA PRO A 158 -66.64 14.95 -19.02
C PRO A 158 -66.03 13.83 -18.09
N GLU A 159 -65.53 14.27 -16.93
CA GLU A 159 -65.46 13.62 -15.59
C GLU A 159 -64.20 12.88 -15.11
N GLY A 160 -63.68 13.32 -13.94
CA GLY A 160 -62.86 12.46 -13.08
C GLY A 160 -61.83 13.09 -12.12
N SER A 161 -62.26 13.97 -11.19
CA SER A 161 -61.61 14.34 -9.92
C SER A 161 -60.21 15.01 -9.90
N ALA A 162 -60.20 16.21 -9.34
CA ALA A 162 -59.09 17.15 -9.23
C ALA A 162 -58.17 16.93 -8.01
N GLU A 163 -56.91 17.34 -8.14
CA GLU A 163 -56.25 18.18 -7.11
C GLU A 163 -55.15 19.10 -7.70
N ARG A 164 -55.58 20.34 -7.96
CA ARG A 164 -54.89 21.65 -7.87
C ARG A 164 -53.48 21.84 -8.46
N GLU A 165 -53.48 22.54 -9.60
CA GLU A 165 -52.39 23.38 -10.09
C GLU A 165 -52.20 24.66 -9.23
N LEU A 166 -50.95 25.13 -9.14
CA LEU A 166 -50.64 26.55 -9.02
C LEU A 166 -49.86 26.99 -10.26
N SER A 167 -50.64 27.56 -11.17
CA SER A 167 -50.34 28.45 -12.29
C SER A 167 -48.89 28.93 -12.46
N GLY A 168 -48.37 28.74 -13.67
CA GLY A 168 -47.27 29.52 -14.20
C GLY A 168 -47.65 30.99 -14.40
N VAL A 169 -46.72 31.89 -14.10
CA VAL A 169 -46.56 33.18 -14.79
C VAL A 169 -45.08 33.40 -14.95
N GLY A 170 -44.62 33.56 -16.19
CA GLY A 170 -43.23 33.86 -16.52
C GLY A 170 -42.75 35.10 -15.77
N ARG A 171 -41.82 34.91 -14.83
CA ARG A 171 -41.11 36.02 -14.19
C ARG A 171 -39.72 36.13 -14.80
N LYS A 172 -39.53 37.18 -15.59
CA LYS A 172 -38.22 37.66 -16.05
C LYS A 172 -37.34 37.89 -14.82
N TYR A 173 -36.19 37.23 -14.79
CA TYR A 173 -35.25 37.30 -13.66
C TYR A 173 -34.78 38.74 -13.41
N ILE A 174 -34.87 39.21 -12.16
CA ILE A 174 -34.39 40.52 -11.72
C ILE A 174 -33.25 40.30 -10.72
N PRO A 175 -32.01 40.73 -11.02
CA PRO A 175 -30.91 40.67 -10.07
C PRO A 175 -31.14 41.59 -8.86
N PRO A 176 -30.81 41.17 -7.64
CA PRO A 176 -31.04 41.97 -6.44
C PRO A 176 -30.10 43.19 -6.39
N LYS A 177 -30.66 44.36 -6.02
CA LYS A 177 -29.91 45.62 -5.89
C LYS A 177 -29.00 45.57 -4.66
N ILE A 178 -27.70 45.73 -4.87
CA ILE A 178 -26.69 45.78 -3.81
C ILE A 178 -26.70 47.18 -3.18
N ALA A 179 -27.10 47.28 -1.92
CA ALA A 179 -26.88 48.48 -1.10
C ALA A 179 -25.50 48.38 -0.42
N PRO A 180 -24.74 49.50 -0.31
CA PRO A 180 -23.45 49.49 0.35
C PRO A 180 -23.61 49.28 1.86
N VAL A 181 -23.04 48.17 2.36
CA VAL A 181 -22.99 47.83 3.79
C VAL A 181 -21.65 48.28 4.35
N HIS A 182 -21.67 49.00 5.47
CA HIS A 182 -20.46 49.48 6.14
C HIS A 182 -19.71 48.32 6.79
N TYR A 183 -18.50 48.02 6.30
CA TYR A 183 -17.66 46.96 6.86
C TYR A 183 -16.90 47.45 8.09
N GLY A 184 -17.38 47.06 9.28
CA GLY A 184 -16.62 47.13 10.52
C GLY A 184 -15.41 46.19 10.48
N LYS A 185 -14.39 46.53 11.28
CA LYS A 185 -13.00 46.02 11.38
C LYS A 185 -12.72 44.50 11.35
N CYS A 186 -13.67 43.61 11.08
CA CYS A 186 -13.48 42.15 11.08
C CYS A 186 -13.34 41.50 9.69
N VAL A 187 -13.44 42.26 8.59
CA VAL A 187 -13.38 41.66 7.23
C VAL A 187 -11.97 41.27 6.79
N PHE A 188 -10.93 41.85 7.39
CA PHE A 188 -9.54 41.52 7.01
C PHE A 188 -9.12 40.10 7.44
N ILE A 189 -9.82 39.48 8.40
CA ILE A 189 -9.49 38.15 8.92
C ILE A 189 -10.06 37.03 8.02
N LEU A 190 -11.22 37.25 7.38
CA LEU A 190 -11.87 36.22 6.56
C LEU A 190 -11.23 36.00 5.18
N VAL A 191 -10.46 36.96 4.67
CA VAL A 191 -9.80 36.80 3.37
C VAL A 191 -8.61 35.85 3.47
N LEU A 192 -7.88 35.84 4.59
CA LEU A 192 -6.75 34.92 4.80
C LEU A 192 -7.17 33.53 5.29
N ASP A 193 -8.31 33.41 5.99
CA ASP A 193 -8.83 32.10 6.45
C ASP A 193 -9.17 31.17 5.27
N LYS A 194 -9.61 31.74 4.13
CA LYS A 194 -9.84 30.99 2.89
C LYS A 194 -8.56 30.64 2.13
N CYS A 195 -7.44 31.30 2.40
CA CYS A 195 -6.18 31.07 1.70
C CYS A 195 -5.33 29.94 2.30
N CYS A 196 -5.61 29.47 3.52
CA CYS A 196 -4.71 28.54 4.22
C CYS A 196 -5.36 27.29 4.85
N GLY A 197 -6.68 27.04 4.72
CA GLY A 197 -7.26 25.77 5.16
C GLY A 197 -8.76 25.63 4.95
N ASN A 198 -9.22 24.40 4.63
CA ASN A 198 -10.63 24.08 4.41
C ASN A 198 -11.43 23.82 5.71
N ILE A 199 -10.87 24.17 6.87
CA ILE A 199 -11.39 23.83 8.20
C ILE A 199 -11.55 25.13 8.99
N LYS A 200 -12.79 25.46 9.37
CA LYS A 200 -13.11 26.63 10.21
C LYS A 200 -12.40 26.51 11.57
N GLU A 201 -11.81 27.61 12.04
CA GLU A 201 -11.11 27.72 13.34
C GLU A 201 -9.84 26.85 13.50
N ALA A 202 -9.27 26.34 12.41
CA ALA A 202 -8.07 25.51 12.47
C ALA A 202 -6.83 26.24 13.02
N TYR A 203 -6.82 27.58 13.03
CA TYR A 203 -5.72 28.39 13.55
C TYR A 203 -6.23 29.57 14.39
N SER A 204 -5.56 29.80 15.53
CA SER A 204 -5.71 30.98 16.37
C SER A 204 -4.63 32.02 16.02
N ALA A 205 -5.06 33.20 15.57
CA ALA A 205 -4.17 34.30 15.23
C ALA A 205 -3.71 35.06 16.47
N LYS A 206 -2.40 35.16 16.69
CA LYS A 206 -1.80 36.02 17.72
C LYS A 206 -0.94 37.10 17.08
N ALA A 207 -1.25 38.36 17.38
CA ALA A 207 -0.41 39.47 16.94
C ALA A 207 1.00 39.35 17.57
N LYS A 208 2.02 39.61 16.77
CA LYS A 208 3.42 39.71 17.16
C LYS A 208 3.94 41.10 16.85
N PRO A 209 5.00 41.55 17.55
CA PRO A 209 5.66 42.80 17.22
C PRO A 209 6.07 42.82 15.73
N PRO A 210 5.97 43.98 15.06
CA PRO A 210 6.30 44.09 13.64
C PRO A 210 7.78 43.75 13.41
N LEU A 211 8.04 42.93 12.38
CA LEU A 211 9.37 42.44 12.04
C LEU A 211 10.17 43.45 11.20
N SER A 212 10.13 44.74 11.57
CA SER A 212 10.87 45.89 10.99
C SER A 212 10.08 47.19 11.25
N ASN A 213 10.64 48.34 10.88
CA ASN A 213 9.96 49.65 10.84
C ASN A 213 8.86 49.72 9.76
N SER A 214 8.62 48.65 9.00
CA SER A 214 7.43 48.56 8.16
C SER A 214 6.19 48.45 9.05
N GLY A 215 5.21 49.34 8.88
CA GLY A 215 3.93 49.34 9.59
C GLY A 215 3.00 48.14 9.30
N LEU A 216 3.56 47.00 8.91
CA LEU A 216 2.85 45.75 8.67
C LEU A 216 2.71 44.98 9.99
N ASN A 217 1.48 44.67 10.37
CA ASN A 217 1.20 43.84 11.53
C ASN A 217 1.65 42.40 11.27
N THR A 218 2.57 41.90 12.10
CA THR A 218 3.00 40.50 12.04
C THR A 218 1.99 39.66 12.83
N VAL A 219 1.34 38.70 12.18
CA VAL A 219 0.37 37.81 12.82
C VAL A 219 0.91 36.38 12.79
N HIS A 220 1.03 35.76 13.96
CA HIS A 220 1.45 34.38 14.11
C HIS A 220 0.21 33.49 14.27
N LEU A 221 -0.04 32.63 13.27
CA LEU A 221 -1.13 31.67 13.29
C LEU A 221 -0.68 30.41 14.05
N ILE A 222 -1.33 30.11 15.17
CA ILE A 222 -1.09 28.90 15.95
C ILE A 222 -2.18 27.90 15.58
N PRO A 223 -1.84 26.70 15.08
CA PRO A 223 -2.83 25.66 14.84
C PRO A 223 -3.61 25.35 16.13
N THR A 224 -4.93 25.40 16.06
CA THR A 224 -5.85 25.10 17.19
C THR A 224 -6.16 23.60 17.26
N TYR A 225 -5.21 22.72 16.95
CA TYR A 225 -5.39 21.31 17.27
C TYR A 225 -5.10 21.12 18.76
N TRP A 226 -6.11 20.72 19.54
CA TRP A 226 -5.86 20.07 20.81
C TRP A 226 -5.59 18.61 20.47
N THR A 227 -4.40 18.11 20.83
CA THR A 227 -4.19 16.67 20.79
C THR A 227 -5.17 16.07 21.80
N VAL A 228 -6.20 15.38 21.32
CA VAL A 228 -7.03 14.54 22.17
C VAL A 228 -6.09 13.48 22.74
N LEU A 229 -5.64 13.65 23.98
CA LEU A 229 -4.92 12.61 24.71
C LEU A 229 -5.89 11.45 24.83
N LYS A 230 -5.76 10.47 23.93
CA LYS A 230 -6.53 9.22 23.97
C LYS A 230 -6.09 8.47 25.23
N SER A 231 -6.72 8.80 26.36
CA SER A 231 -6.52 8.09 27.63
C SER A 231 -7.30 6.79 27.57
N SER A 232 -6.77 5.78 26.87
CA SER A 232 -7.27 4.42 27.01
C SER A 232 -6.86 3.84 28.36
N ARG A 233 -7.58 2.84 28.86
CA ARG A 233 -7.18 2.20 30.13
C ARG A 233 -5.84 1.47 29.92
N PRO A 234 -4.94 1.46 30.91
CA PRO A 234 -3.70 0.71 30.81
C PRO A 234 -3.97 -0.74 30.46
N VAL A 235 -3.26 -1.28 29.47
CA VAL A 235 -3.45 -2.65 29.00
C VAL A 235 -2.38 -3.51 29.66
N THR A 236 -2.81 -4.52 30.41
CA THR A 236 -1.91 -5.56 30.94
C THR A 236 -1.60 -6.52 29.80
N LYS A 237 -0.34 -6.59 29.37
CA LYS A 237 0.13 -7.57 28.38
C LYS A 237 1.01 -8.60 29.09
N THR A 238 0.77 -9.87 28.81
CA THR A 238 1.66 -10.97 29.21
C THR A 238 2.75 -11.12 28.16
N VAL A 239 4.01 -11.00 28.56
CA VAL A 239 5.17 -11.13 27.67
C VAL A 239 6.09 -12.21 28.21
N HIS A 240 6.61 -13.05 27.31
CA HIS A 240 7.58 -14.10 27.63
C HIS A 240 8.93 -13.47 27.96
N VAL A 241 9.53 -13.89 29.06
CA VAL A 241 10.84 -13.39 29.48
C VAL A 241 11.91 -14.34 28.96
N TRP A 242 12.74 -13.83 28.05
CA TRP A 242 13.92 -14.52 27.55
C TRP A 242 15.04 -14.44 28.58
N THR A 243 15.21 -15.50 29.36
CA THR A 243 16.37 -15.69 30.24
C THR A 243 17.25 -16.81 29.69
N ASP A 244 18.55 -16.78 29.99
CA ASP A 244 19.49 -17.78 29.50
C ASP A 244 19.04 -19.22 29.89
N GLY A 245 18.54 -19.40 31.11
CA GLY A 245 17.98 -20.68 31.55
C GLY A 245 16.72 -21.10 30.81
N SER A 246 15.81 -20.16 30.49
CA SER A 246 14.60 -20.50 29.70
C SER A 246 14.95 -20.85 28.25
N ILE A 247 15.99 -20.22 27.68
CA ILE A 247 16.49 -20.53 26.35
C ILE A 247 17.09 -21.94 26.31
N GLU A 248 17.86 -22.32 27.33
CA GLU A 248 18.43 -23.67 27.44
C GLU A 248 17.34 -24.74 27.58
N MET A 249 16.31 -24.50 28.39
CA MET A 249 15.17 -25.41 28.51
C MET A 249 14.39 -25.53 27.19
N LEU A 250 14.22 -24.42 26.46
CA LEU A 250 13.53 -24.43 25.17
C LEU A 250 14.34 -25.21 24.12
N ARG A 251 15.67 -25.03 24.11
CA ARG A 251 16.58 -25.83 23.28
C ARG A 251 16.50 -27.30 23.63
N GLY A 252 16.46 -27.65 24.91
CA GLY A 252 16.24 -29.03 25.36
C GLY A 252 14.92 -29.62 24.84
N CYS A 253 13.84 -28.84 24.89
CA CYS A 253 12.54 -29.25 24.36
C CYS A 253 12.61 -29.57 22.85
N PHE A 254 13.29 -28.74 22.05
CA PHE A 254 13.44 -29.00 20.61
C PHE A 254 14.39 -30.15 20.28
N LEU A 255 15.42 -30.40 21.11
CA LEU A 255 16.32 -31.55 20.94
C LEU A 255 15.64 -32.87 21.29
N CYS A 256 14.67 -32.86 22.20
CA CYS A 256 13.88 -34.04 22.55
C CYS A 256 12.64 -34.24 21.65
N THR A 257 12.35 -33.29 20.76
CA THR A 257 11.23 -33.42 19.83
C THR A 257 11.63 -34.33 18.69
N ASP A 258 10.79 -35.33 18.40
CA ASP A 258 10.91 -36.13 17.20
C ASP A 258 10.35 -35.36 15.99
N TRP A 259 11.23 -34.74 15.22
CA TRP A 259 10.86 -33.98 14.03
C TRP A 259 10.48 -34.86 12.84
N GLU A 260 10.75 -36.17 12.89
CA GLU A 260 10.34 -37.12 11.85
C GLU A 260 8.82 -37.23 11.75
N ILE A 261 8.11 -36.90 12.83
CA ILE A 261 6.64 -36.88 12.84
C ILE A 261 6.06 -35.90 11.81
N PHE A 262 6.79 -34.83 11.47
CA PHE A 262 6.37 -33.82 10.50
C PHE A 262 6.77 -34.16 9.06
N HIS A 263 7.63 -35.15 8.83
CA HIS A 263 8.05 -35.56 7.48
C HIS A 263 6.93 -36.29 6.71
N SER A 264 5.94 -36.81 7.43
CA SER A 264 4.77 -37.48 6.85
C SER A 264 3.66 -36.50 6.40
N LEU A 265 3.77 -35.22 6.77
CA LEU A 265 2.76 -34.21 6.46
C LEU A 265 2.97 -33.61 5.08
N GLU A 266 1.88 -33.19 4.44
CA GLU A 266 1.95 -32.35 3.25
C GLU A 266 2.57 -30.98 3.60
N VAL A 267 3.26 -30.35 2.65
CA VAL A 267 3.97 -29.07 2.86
C VAL A 267 3.08 -28.01 3.52
N ASN A 268 1.81 -27.90 3.09
CA ASN A 268 0.87 -26.94 3.65
C ASN A 268 0.52 -27.24 5.11
N GLU A 269 0.27 -28.51 5.46
CA GLU A 269 -0.03 -28.92 6.83
C GLU A 269 1.19 -28.73 7.75
N ALA A 270 2.40 -29.03 7.25
CA ALA A 270 3.63 -28.78 7.96
C ALA A 270 3.87 -27.29 8.24
N THR A 271 3.48 -26.39 7.31
CA THR A 271 3.61 -24.93 7.51
C THR A 271 2.69 -24.36 8.57
N GLU A 272 1.65 -25.08 8.99
CA GLU A 272 0.77 -24.69 10.10
C GLU A 272 1.16 -25.42 11.40
N ALA A 273 1.38 -26.73 11.32
CA ALA A 273 1.65 -27.57 12.48
C ALA A 273 3.00 -27.27 13.15
N VAL A 274 4.06 -27.00 12.37
CA VAL A 274 5.40 -26.72 12.92
C VAL A 274 5.43 -25.40 13.70
N PRO A 275 4.93 -24.26 13.17
CA PRO A 275 4.84 -23.02 13.95
C PRO A 275 3.97 -23.14 15.20
N ASP A 276 2.86 -23.87 15.14
CA ASP A 276 1.98 -24.07 16.28
C ASP A 276 2.64 -24.90 17.38
N TYR A 277 3.39 -25.94 17.01
CA TYR A 277 4.18 -26.72 17.97
C TYR A 277 5.31 -25.87 18.60
N ILE A 278 6.04 -25.09 17.79
CA ILE A 278 7.08 -24.17 18.29
C ILE A 278 6.50 -23.17 19.27
N LYS A 279 5.32 -22.61 18.95
CA LYS A 279 4.60 -21.69 19.81
C LYS A 279 4.17 -22.37 21.11
N PHE A 280 3.68 -23.61 21.06
CA PHE A 280 3.35 -24.41 22.23
C PHE A 280 4.56 -24.65 23.13
N CYS A 281 5.72 -25.02 22.57
CA CYS A 281 6.96 -25.19 23.33
C CYS A 281 7.39 -23.87 24.00
N ALA A 282 7.33 -22.75 23.26
CA ALA A 282 7.62 -21.43 23.81
C ALA A 282 6.64 -21.05 24.93
N ASP A 283 5.34 -21.33 24.78
CA ASP A 283 4.33 -21.03 25.79
C ASP A 283 4.44 -21.89 27.06
N SER A 284 4.98 -23.10 26.94
CA SER A 284 5.11 -24.07 28.03
C SER A 284 6.39 -23.87 28.84
N VAL A 285 7.50 -23.51 28.18
CA VAL A 285 8.82 -23.40 28.82
C VAL A 285 9.10 -21.98 29.31
N MET A 286 8.54 -20.96 28.65
CA MET A 286 8.93 -19.58 28.91
C MET A 286 8.15 -18.97 30.09
N PRO A 287 8.82 -18.40 31.09
CA PRO A 287 8.15 -17.68 32.17
C PRO A 287 7.46 -16.43 31.62
N LYS A 288 6.19 -16.26 31.99
CA LYS A 288 5.36 -15.13 31.55
C LYS A 288 5.40 -14.01 32.58
N LYS A 289 5.64 -12.78 32.15
CA LYS A 289 5.58 -11.58 33.00
C LYS A 289 4.47 -10.65 32.52
N SER A 290 3.63 -10.20 33.44
CA SER A 290 2.64 -9.16 33.17
C SER A 290 3.31 -7.79 33.19
N ILE A 291 3.23 -7.07 32.07
CA ILE A 291 3.61 -5.66 31.99
C ILE A 291 2.36 -4.80 31.79
N THR A 292 2.23 -3.75 32.59
CA THR A 292 1.18 -2.75 32.41
C THR A 292 1.68 -1.72 31.41
N VAL A 293 1.08 -1.68 30.22
CA VAL A 293 1.41 -0.73 29.18
C VAL A 293 0.45 0.45 29.27
N TYR A 294 1.00 1.64 29.50
CA TYR A 294 0.24 2.87 29.55
C TYR A 294 0.12 3.49 28.15
N PRO A 295 -1.04 4.07 27.78
CA PRO A 295 -1.25 4.65 26.44
C PRO A 295 -0.30 5.82 26.13
N ASN A 296 0.14 6.53 27.16
CA ASN A 296 1.02 7.70 27.04
C ASN A 296 2.50 7.37 27.27
N ASN A 297 2.91 6.09 27.23
CA ASN A 297 4.34 5.77 27.24
C ASN A 297 4.98 6.30 25.96
N LYS A 298 5.73 7.40 26.08
CA LYS A 298 6.45 7.96 24.95
C LYS A 298 7.47 6.92 24.46
N PRO A 299 7.40 6.46 23.20
CA PRO A 299 8.28 5.40 22.68
C PRO A 299 9.77 5.78 22.72
N CYS A 300 10.07 7.08 22.78
CA CYS A 300 11.44 7.59 22.94
C CYS A 300 11.97 7.49 24.39
N ILE A 301 11.18 6.99 25.36
CA ILE A 301 11.57 6.79 26.76
C ILE A 301 11.86 5.30 26.95
N THR A 302 13.09 4.90 26.64
CA THR A 302 13.58 3.53 26.82
C THR A 302 14.02 3.29 28.26
N LYS A 303 14.25 2.01 28.62
CA LYS A 303 14.78 1.63 29.95
C LYS A 303 16.08 2.38 30.29
N ASP A 304 16.99 2.52 29.32
CA ASP A 304 18.26 3.23 29.50
C ASP A 304 18.09 4.73 29.81
N VAL A 305 17.06 5.35 29.25
CA VAL A 305 16.69 6.75 29.52
C VAL A 305 16.11 6.86 30.93
N ILE A 306 15.26 5.92 31.34
CA ILE A 306 14.69 5.85 32.69
C ILE A 306 15.80 5.66 33.73
N ASP A 307 16.73 4.75 33.48
CA ASP A 307 17.87 4.50 34.36
C ASP A 307 18.77 5.74 34.47
N CYS A 308 18.99 6.45 33.37
CA CYS A 308 19.72 7.73 33.37
C CYS A 308 18.99 8.83 34.18
N ILE A 309 17.66 8.91 34.06
CA ILE A 309 16.84 9.83 34.86
C ILE A 309 16.94 9.49 36.35
N ASN A 310 16.88 8.20 36.71
CA ASN A 310 16.98 7.75 38.09
C ASN A 310 18.36 8.03 38.70
N ARG A 311 19.45 7.78 37.95
CA ARG A 311 20.82 8.16 38.36
C ARG A 311 20.95 9.67 38.57
N LYS A 312 20.36 10.49 37.68
CA LYS A 312 20.36 11.94 37.84
C LYS A 312 19.60 12.40 39.09
N ARG A 313 18.45 11.78 39.38
CA ARG A 313 17.68 12.04 40.62
C ARG A 313 18.50 11.68 41.87
N LEU A 314 19.25 10.58 41.83
CA LEU A 314 20.15 10.18 42.91
C LEU A 314 21.29 11.18 43.11
N ALA A 315 21.95 11.61 42.03
CA ALA A 315 23.01 12.64 42.09
C ALA A 315 22.49 13.98 42.63
N PHE A 316 21.26 14.35 42.29
CA PHE A 316 20.58 15.53 42.86
C PHE A 316 20.34 15.36 44.36
N LYS A 317 19.86 14.19 44.80
CA LYS A 317 19.66 13.87 46.22
C LYS A 317 20.98 13.95 47.02
N ASN A 318 22.08 13.50 46.42
CA ASN A 318 23.41 13.50 47.03
C ASN A 318 24.15 14.84 46.92
N ARG A 319 23.53 15.88 46.33
CA ARG A 319 24.10 17.23 46.09
C ARG A 319 25.42 17.24 45.29
N ASP A 320 25.69 16.21 44.50
CA ASP A 320 26.87 16.15 43.63
C ASP A 320 26.63 16.92 42.33
N GLN A 321 27.12 18.17 42.27
CA GLN A 321 26.96 19.03 41.10
C GLN A 321 27.75 18.57 39.87
N VAL A 322 28.88 17.89 40.05
CA VAL A 322 29.73 17.44 38.92
C VAL A 322 29.03 16.28 38.22
N GLN A 323 28.60 15.28 39.00
CA GLN A 323 27.82 14.15 38.49
C GLN A 323 26.50 14.60 37.86
N LEU A 324 25.81 15.59 38.44
CA LEU A 324 24.56 16.09 37.87
C LEU A 324 24.75 16.69 36.48
N LYS A 325 25.82 17.48 36.26
CA LYS A 325 26.15 18.06 34.96
C LYS A 325 26.51 16.98 33.93
N LEU A 326 27.27 15.96 34.32
CA LEU A 326 27.63 14.83 33.46
C LEU A 326 26.39 14.02 33.05
N LEU A 327 25.59 13.59 34.03
CA LEU A 327 24.35 12.84 33.79
C LEU A 327 23.33 13.65 32.99
N GLN A 328 23.32 14.99 33.12
CA GLN A 328 22.47 15.83 32.29
C GLN A 328 22.92 15.88 30.82
N LYS A 329 24.23 15.87 30.54
CA LYS A 329 24.76 15.75 29.17
C LYS A 329 24.44 14.36 28.59
N GLU A 330 24.67 13.31 29.37
CA GLU A 330 24.36 11.92 29.00
C GLU A 330 22.87 11.75 28.70
N LEU A 331 21.99 12.29 29.56
CA LEU A 331 20.53 12.23 29.35
C LEU A 331 20.10 12.93 28.08
N LYS A 332 20.68 14.09 27.76
CA LYS A 332 20.40 14.81 26.50
C LYS A 332 20.80 13.98 25.28
N LEU A 333 21.98 13.34 25.32
CA LEU A 333 22.47 12.49 24.24
C LEU A 333 21.55 11.27 24.06
N LYS A 334 21.23 10.57 25.15
CA LYS A 334 20.32 9.41 25.12
C LYS A 334 18.94 9.78 24.60
N LEU A 335 18.38 10.93 25.01
CA LEU A 335 17.11 11.43 24.48
C LEU A 335 17.18 11.78 22.99
N ARG A 336 18.30 12.35 22.52
CA ARG A 336 18.49 12.64 21.09
C ARG A 336 18.50 11.36 20.26
N ASN A 337 19.27 10.36 20.69
CA ASN A 337 19.38 9.08 20.01
C ASN A 337 18.04 8.31 20.04
N ALA A 338 17.36 8.28 21.19
CA ALA A 338 16.07 7.61 21.30
C ALA A 338 14.97 8.27 20.46
N ARG A 339 14.98 9.61 20.33
CA ARG A 339 14.07 10.32 19.41
C ARG A 339 14.40 10.04 17.95
N HIS A 340 15.69 9.97 17.59
CA HIS A 340 16.13 9.63 16.24
C HIS A 340 15.68 8.22 15.86
N HIS A 341 15.97 7.24 16.71
CA HIS A 341 15.57 5.85 16.49
C HIS A 341 14.05 5.68 16.39
N HIS A 342 13.30 6.39 17.23
CA HIS A 342 11.84 6.40 17.12
C HIS A 342 11.36 7.03 15.82
N LYS A 343 11.98 8.13 15.36
CA LYS A 343 11.68 8.76 14.06
C LYS A 343 11.90 7.78 12.92
N GLU A 344 13.06 7.12 12.87
CA GLU A 344 13.39 6.12 11.84
C GLU A 344 12.44 4.92 11.87
N THR A 345 11.96 4.53 13.05
CA THR A 345 10.98 3.46 13.19
C THR A 345 9.62 3.91 12.69
N MET A 346 9.15 5.11 13.07
CA MET A 346 7.91 5.70 12.56
C MET A 346 7.92 5.87 11.05
N GLU A 347 9.03 6.33 10.47
CA GLU A 347 9.17 6.50 9.02
C GLU A 347 9.08 5.15 8.30
N ARG A 348 9.76 4.10 8.81
CA ARG A 348 9.63 2.73 8.29
C ARG A 348 8.23 2.17 8.44
N ASP A 349 7.62 2.32 9.61
CA ASP A 349 6.26 1.83 9.85
C ASP A 349 5.27 2.54 8.92
N PHE A 350 5.44 3.85 8.70
CA PHE A 350 4.62 4.62 7.76
C PHE A 350 4.87 4.22 6.30
N GLU A 351 6.10 3.93 5.91
CA GLU A 351 6.42 3.38 4.59
C GLU A 351 5.78 2.00 4.39
N THR A 352 5.80 1.16 5.43
CA THR A 352 5.20 -0.18 5.42
C THR A 352 3.67 -0.07 5.37
N GLU A 353 3.08 0.82 6.17
CA GLU A 353 1.65 1.10 6.20
C GLU A 353 1.19 1.77 4.90
N LEU A 354 2.01 2.59 4.24
CA LEU A 354 1.75 3.09 2.90
C LEU A 354 1.81 1.96 1.85
N GLN A 355 2.76 1.03 1.97
CA GLN A 355 2.82 -0.13 1.08
C GLN A 355 1.59 -1.05 1.28
N GLU A 356 1.17 -1.27 2.53
CA GLU A 356 -0.04 -2.01 2.87
C GLU A 356 -1.31 -1.25 2.49
N ALA A 357 -1.36 0.06 2.65
CA ALA A 357 -2.48 0.91 2.26
C ALA A 357 -2.59 1.03 0.73
N VAL A 358 -1.50 1.01 -0.02
CA VAL A 358 -1.54 0.87 -1.48
C VAL A 358 -2.06 -0.52 -1.84
N ALA A 359 -1.60 -1.58 -1.18
CA ALA A 359 -2.13 -2.94 -1.35
C ALA A 359 -3.62 -3.07 -0.97
N ASN A 360 -4.11 -2.27 -0.02
CA ASN A 360 -5.49 -2.26 0.44
C ASN A 360 -6.37 -1.22 -0.26
N ASN A 361 -5.84 -0.14 -0.83
CA ASN A 361 -6.58 0.74 -1.73
C ASN A 361 -6.82 0.08 -3.09
N ASP A 362 -5.97 -0.88 -3.48
CA ASP A 362 -6.31 -1.85 -4.51
C ASP A 362 -7.52 -2.74 -4.14
N ASN A 363 -7.91 -2.81 -2.85
CA ASN A 363 -9.14 -3.44 -2.36
C ASN A 363 -10.29 -2.46 -2.07
N SER A 364 -10.02 -1.19 -1.74
CA SER A 364 -11.03 -0.17 -1.41
C SER A 364 -11.46 0.70 -2.59
N HIS A 365 -10.57 1.01 -3.56
CA HIS A 365 -11.00 1.60 -4.83
C HIS A 365 -11.91 0.65 -5.62
N LYS A 366 -11.89 -0.67 -5.34
CA LYS A 366 -12.93 -1.61 -5.79
C LYS A 366 -14.29 -1.40 -5.14
N HIS A 367 -14.35 -0.82 -3.93
CA HIS A 367 -15.61 -0.53 -3.22
C HIS A 367 -16.13 0.91 -3.44
N GLU A 368 -15.27 1.87 -3.81
CA GLU A 368 -15.64 3.29 -3.89
C GLU A 368 -15.72 3.87 -5.32
N PHE A 369 -15.09 3.26 -6.33
CA PHE A 369 -15.48 3.53 -7.73
C PHE A 369 -16.92 3.05 -8.03
N LEU A 370 -17.47 2.17 -7.19
CA LEU A 370 -18.87 1.73 -7.18
C LEU A 370 -19.85 2.77 -6.61
N LYS A 371 -19.40 3.94 -6.10
CA LYS A 371 -20.29 4.96 -5.51
C LYS A 371 -20.24 6.35 -6.15
N LYS A 372 -19.34 6.63 -7.11
CA LYS A 372 -19.15 7.98 -7.68
C LYS A 372 -19.26 8.13 -9.20
N GLN A 373 -19.72 7.12 -9.92
CA GLN A 373 -20.39 7.36 -11.21
C GLN A 373 -21.88 7.14 -11.02
N LEU A 374 -22.55 8.15 -10.44
CA LEU A 374 -23.98 8.49 -10.60
C LEU A 374 -24.26 9.65 -9.61
N PRO A 375 -25.15 10.63 -9.91
CA PRO A 375 -25.91 10.84 -11.14
C PRO A 375 -25.97 12.33 -11.60
N CYS A 376 -25.94 12.58 -12.92
CA CYS A 376 -26.53 13.77 -13.55
C CYS A 376 -26.73 13.51 -15.05
N SER A 377 -27.88 12.92 -15.35
CA SER A 377 -28.86 13.56 -16.24
C SER A 377 -30.17 13.49 -15.44
N GLY A 378 -31.04 14.49 -15.39
CA GLY A 378 -31.22 15.62 -16.29
C GLY A 378 -30.27 16.79 -16.13
#